data_AF-A0A2X4TMI8-F1
#
_entry.id   AF-A0A2X4TMI8-F1
#
_cell.length_a   1.000
_cell.length_b   1.000
_cell.length_c   1.000
_cell.angle_alpha   90.00
_cell.angle_beta   90.00
_cell.angle_gamma   90.00
#
_symmetry.space_group_name_H-M   'P 1'
#
loop_
_entity.id
_entity.type
_entity.pdbx_description
1 polymer ?
#
loop_
_entity_poly.entity_id
_entity_poly.type
_entity_poly.pdbx_seq_one_letter_code
_entity_poly.pdbx_strand_id
1 'polypeptide(L)' 'MNYDELQDYLLNNQRTWLITGVAGFIGSNLLEKLLKLNQNVIGLDNFSLVFNQI' A
#
# COMPACT_ATOMS: atom_id res chain seq x y z
N MET A 1 -14.01 -11.89 -10.27
CA MET A 1 -13.27 -10.73 -9.75
C MET A 1 -11.81 -10.88 -10.13
N ASN A 2 -11.45 -10.30 -11.27
CA ASN A 2 -10.06 -10.11 -11.69
C ASN A 2 -9.49 -8.84 -11.03
N TYR A 3 -8.25 -8.49 -11.37
CA TYR A 3 -7.57 -7.32 -10.78
C TYR A 3 -8.27 -6.00 -11.14
N ASP A 4 -8.68 -5.82 -12.39
CA ASP A 4 -9.32 -4.59 -12.87
C ASP A 4 -10.69 -4.40 -12.19
N GLU A 5 -11.49 -5.46 -12.11
CA GLU A 5 -12.79 -5.46 -11.42
C GLU A 5 -12.64 -5.10 -9.93
N LEU A 6 -11.57 -5.55 -9.28
CA LEU A 6 -11.29 -5.22 -7.89
C LEU A 6 -10.89 -3.74 -7.72
N GLN A 7 -10.11 -3.20 -8.65
CA GLN A 7 -9.75 -1.78 -8.63
C GLN A 7 -10.99 -0.89 -8.75
N ASP A 8 -11.91 -1.21 -9.67
CA ASP A 8 -13.17 -0.49 -9.84
C ASP A 8 -14.07 -0.59 -8.60
N TYR A 9 -14.11 -1.78 -7.98
CA TYR A 9 -14.80 -1.96 -6.71
C TYR A 9 -14.21 -1.06 -5.62
N LEU A 10 -12.88 -1.04 -5.46
CA LEU A 10 -12.21 -0.26 -4.41
C LEU A 10 -12.38 1.25 -4.61
N LEU A 11 -12.35 1.75 -5.84
CA LEU A 11 -12.60 3.17 -6.13
C LEU A 11 -13.89 3.70 -5.50
N ASN A 12 -14.93 2.85 -5.43
CA ASN A 12 -16.24 3.18 -4.92
C ASN A 12 -16.48 2.68 -3.48
N ASN A 13 -15.59 1.84 -2.95
CA ASN A 13 -15.74 1.21 -1.64
C ASN A 13 -14.46 1.43 -0.82
N GLN A 14 -14.41 2.55 -0.10
CA GLN A 14 -13.27 2.91 0.72
C GLN A 14 -13.14 1.96 1.93
N ARG A 15 -11.92 1.45 2.13
CA ARG A 15 -11.50 0.70 3.33
C ARG A 15 -10.27 1.36 3.96
N THR A 16 -9.95 0.95 5.18
CA THR A 16 -8.72 1.34 5.88
C THR A 16 -7.71 0.20 5.82
N TRP A 17 -6.52 0.46 5.27
CA TRP A 17 -5.47 -0.52 5.06
C TRP A 17 -4.26 -0.21 5.95
N LEU A 18 -3.70 -1.21 6.62
CA LEU A 18 -2.42 -1.09 7.32
C LEU A 18 -1.29 -1.57 6.40
N ILE A 19 -0.30 -0.72 6.15
CA ILE A 19 0.93 -1.11 5.44
C ILE A 19 2.10 -1.02 6.42
N THR A 20 2.72 -2.15 6.73
CA THR A 20 4.01 -2.20 7.45
C THR A 20 5.17 -2.12 6.46
N GLY A 21 6.24 -1.41 6.78
CA GLY A 21 7.33 -1.16 5.84
C GLY A 21 6.94 -0.16 4.73
N VAL A 22 6.04 0.79 5.04
CA VAL A 22 5.45 1.70 4.05
C VAL A 22 6.47 2.63 3.36
N ALA A 23 7.61 2.92 4.00
CA ALA A 23 8.68 3.73 3.43
C ALA A 23 9.66 2.92 2.56
N GLY A 24 9.56 1.58 2.58
CA GLY A 24 10.35 0.69 1.72
C GLY A 24 9.81 0.59 0.30
N PHE A 25 10.61 0.01 -0.61
CA PHE A 25 10.31 -0.06 -2.05
C PHE A 25 8.91 -0.64 -2.38
N ILE A 26 8.55 -1.78 -1.79
CA ILE A 26 7.25 -2.41 -2.05
C ILE A 26 6.14 -1.62 -1.34
N GLY A 27 6.36 -1.23 -0.08
CA GLY A 27 5.38 -0.52 0.73
C GLY A 27 4.96 0.82 0.11
N SER A 28 5.90 1.57 -0.45
CA SER A 28 5.61 2.86 -1.07
C SER A 28 4.79 2.73 -2.36
N ASN A 29 5.05 1.69 -3.17
CA ASN A 29 4.27 1.40 -4.38
C ASN A 29 2.84 0.95 -4.04
N LEU A 30 2.68 0.14 -2.98
CA LEU A 30 1.35 -0.25 -2.49
C LEU A 30 0.59 0.94 -1.93
N LEU A 31 1.25 1.81 -1.14
CA LEU A 31 0.67 3.06 -0.64
C LEU A 31 0.18 3.92 -1.80
N GLU A 32 1.04 4.18 -2.79
CA GLU A 32 0.70 4.99 -3.95
C GLU A 32 -0.53 4.43 -4.69
N LYS A 33 -0.56 3.12 -4.91
CA LYS A 33 -1.67 2.47 -5.61
C LYS A 33 -2.98 2.56 -4.83
N LEU A 34 -2.96 2.33 -3.53
CA LEU A 34 -4.16 2.39 -2.67
C LEU A 34 -4.69 3.83 -2.54
N LEU A 35 -3.81 4.83 -2.42
CA LEU A 35 -4.21 6.24 -2.41
C LEU A 35 -4.87 6.66 -3.72
N LYS A 36 -4.34 6.20 -4.88
CA LYS A 36 -4.97 6.42 -6.19
C LYS A 36 -6.34 5.76 -6.33
N LEU A 37 -6.63 4.73 -5.54
CA LEU A 37 -7.92 4.05 -5.47
C LEU A 37 -8.82 4.62 -4.36
N ASN A 38 -8.56 5.84 -3.89
CA ASN A 38 -9.30 6.53 -2.82
C ASN A 38 -9.40 5.73 -1.51
N GLN A 39 -8.42 4.88 -1.22
CA GLN A 39 -8.39 4.12 0.03
C GLN A 39 -7.76 4.92 1.17
N ASN A 40 -8.20 4.65 2.41
CA ASN A 40 -7.52 5.16 3.59
C ASN A 40 -6.35 4.22 3.93
N VAL A 41 -5.18 4.77 4.20
CA VAL A 41 -3.98 3.97 4.51
C VAL A 41 -3.34 4.46 5.79
N ILE A 42 -3.11 3.54 6.73
CA ILE A 42 -2.27 3.73 7.91
C ILE A 42 -0.92 3.09 7.59
N GLY A 43 0.12 3.91 7.50
CA GLY A 43 1.49 3.46 7.28
C GLY A 43 2.24 3.28 8.59
N LEU A 44 2.96 2.17 8.75
CA LEU A 44 3.88 1.91 9.85
C LEU A 44 5.25 1.55 9.29
N ASP A 45 6.29 2.28 9.70
CA ASP A 45 7.66 2.00 9.31
C ASP A 45 8.62 2.40 10.44
N ASN A 46 9.72 1.68 10.58
CA ASN A 46 10.81 1.96 11.52
C ASN A 46 12.05 2.54 10.82
N PHE A 47 11.97 2.80 9.51
CA PHE A 47 13.04 3.22 8.61
C PHE A 47 14.26 2.29 8.60
N SER A 48 14.07 1.02 9.00
CA SER A 48 15.16 0.05 8.91
C SER A 48 15.43 -0.26 7.45
N LEU A 49 16.61 0.10 7.00
CA LEU A 49 17.09 -0.33 5.70
C LEU A 49 17.37 -1.82 5.80
N VAL A 50 16.74 -2.64 4.96
CA VAL A 50 17.13 -4.05 4.78
C VAL A 50 18.42 -4.06 3.97
N PHE A 51 19.52 -3.65 4.62
CA PHE A 51 20.86 -3.93 4.14
C PHE A 51 21.30 -5.23 4.81
N ASN A 52 21.19 -6.34 4.08
CA ASN A 52 22.11 -7.43 4.35
C ASN A 52 23.50 -6.90 4.00
N GLN A 53 24.33 -6.67 5.02
CA GLN A 53 25.77 -6.63 4.80
C GLN A 53 26.13 -7.99 4.21
N ILE A 54 26.77 -7.90 3.04
CA ILE A 54 27.28 -9.01 2.23
C ILE A 54 28.07 -9.98 3.11
#